data_AF-A0A956WRR6-F1
#
_entry.id   AF-A0A956WRR6-F1
#
_cell.length_a   1.000
_cell.length_b   1.000
_cell.length_c   1.000
_cell.angle_alpha   90.00
_cell.angle_beta   90.00
_cell.angle_gamma   90.00
#
_symmetry.space_group_name_H-M   'P 1'
#
loop_
_entity.id
_entity.type
_entity.pdbx_description
1 polymer ?
#
loop_
_entity_poly.entity_id
_entity_poly.type
_entity_poly.pdbx_seq_one_letter_code
_entity_poly.pdbx_strand_id
1 'polypeptide(L)' 'MATIIGIDLGTTNSVVAVMEGGEPVVIPSSEGSRLFPSVVAVNPKTGERLVGQVAKRQAVMNSQNTIYSVKRFMGRKF' A
#
# COMPACT_ATOMS: atom_id res chain seq x y z
N MET A 1 -2.15 -18.16 19.58
CA MET A 1 -2.94 -16.98 19.19
C MET A 1 -2.26 -16.31 18.02
N ALA A 2 -3.00 -15.77 17.06
CA ALA A 2 -2.42 -14.99 15.97
C ALA A 2 -2.02 -13.59 16.47
N THR A 3 -0.93 -13.05 15.94
CA THR A 3 -0.46 -11.70 16.26
C THR A 3 -1.42 -10.66 15.67
N ILE A 4 -1.90 -9.73 16.50
CA ILE A 4 -2.71 -8.59 16.05
C ILE A 4 -1.75 -7.49 15.56
N ILE A 5 -2.07 -6.90 14.41
CA ILE A 5 -1.31 -5.80 13.82
C ILE A 5 -2.16 -4.54 13.72
N GLY A 6 -1.51 -3.37 13.82
CA GLY A 6 -2.10 -2.07 13.54
C GLY A 6 -1.76 -1.64 12.11
N ILE A 7 -2.77 -1.24 11.34
CA ILE A 7 -2.60 -0.74 9.98
C ILE A 7 -3.15 0.68 9.89
N ASP A 8 -2.28 1.64 9.58
CA ASP A 8 -2.71 2.93 9.05
C ASP A 8 -2.85 2.80 7.54
N LEU A 9 -4.09 2.71 7.05
CA LEU A 9 -4.40 2.67 5.63
C LEU A 9 -4.62 4.10 5.11
N GLY A 10 -3.56 4.83 4.82
CA GLY A 10 -3.63 6.24 4.42
C GLY A 10 -3.88 6.46 2.92
N THR A 11 -4.21 7.71 2.55
CA THR A 11 -4.53 8.08 1.15
C THR A 11 -3.32 7.95 0.22
N THR A 12 -2.16 8.37 0.70
CA THR A 12 -0.92 8.44 -0.10
C THR A 12 0.07 7.36 0.31
N ASN A 13 0.23 7.16 1.61
CA ASN A 13 1.07 6.11 2.19
C ASN A 13 0.28 5.35 3.23
N SER A 14 0.72 4.12 3.51
CA SER A 14 0.23 3.26 4.56
C SER A 14 1.39 2.75 5.41
N VAL A 15 1.10 2.32 6.63
CA VAL A 15 2.07 1.81 7.61
C VAL A 15 1.46 0.62 8.34
N VAL A 16 2.29 -0.35 8.71
CA VAL A 16 1.90 -1.47 9.58
C VAL A 16 2.83 -1.55 10.78
N ALA A 17 2.26 -1.85 11.95
CA ALA A 17 2.99 -2.05 13.20
C ALA A 17 2.45 -3.25 13.99
N VAL A 18 3.28 -3.76 14.89
CA VAL A 18 2.98 -4.84 15.83
C VAL A 18 3.42 -4.43 17.24
N MET A 19 2.83 -5.00 18.27
CA MET A 19 3.29 -4.81 19.65
C MET A 19 4.39 -5.83 19.97
N GLU A 20 5.61 -5.36 20.27
CA GLU A 20 6.74 -6.18 20.71
C GLU A 20 7.25 -5.65 22.06
N GLY A 21 7.30 -6.51 23.08
CA GLY A 21 7.82 -6.12 24.40
C GLY A 21 7.02 -5.00 25.10
N GLY A 22 5.75 -4.80 24.72
CA GLY A 22 4.91 -3.71 25.25
C GLY A 22 4.98 -2.41 24.44
N GLU A 23 5.87 -2.32 23.46
CA GLU A 23 6.05 -1.13 22.62
C GLU A 23 5.58 -1.38 21.17
N PRO A 24 5.04 -0.37 20.47
CA PRO A 24 4.67 -0.50 19.07
C PRO A 24 5.93 -0.43 18.17
N VAL A 25 6.12 -1.46 17.34
CA VAL A 25 7.22 -1.56 16.38
C VAL A 25 6.68 -1.56 14.95
N VAL A 26 7.17 -0.64 14.11
CA VAL A 26 6.82 -0.56 12.69
C VAL A 26 7.51 -1.67 11.91
N ILE A 27 6.75 -2.42 11.12
CA ILE A 27 7.26 -3.49 10.26
C ILE A 27 7.75 -2.88 8.94
N PRO A 28 9.04 -2.99 8.60
CA PRO A 28 9.55 -2.52 7.32
C PRO A 28 9.12 -3.45 6.17
N SER A 29 9.04 -2.90 4.96
CA SER A 29 8.96 -3.66 3.71
C SER A 29 10.18 -4.56 3.49
N SER A 30 10.07 -5.46 2.52
CA SER A 30 11.21 -6.22 1.98
C SER A 30 12.38 -5.35 1.54
N GLU A 31 12.12 -4.10 1.13
CA GLU A 31 13.15 -3.14 0.73
C GLU A 31 13.58 -2.19 1.87
N GLY A 32 13.16 -2.43 3.11
CA GLY A 32 13.55 -1.64 4.28
C GLY A 32 12.78 -0.33 4.50
N SER A 33 11.87 0.04 3.58
CA SER A 33 10.99 1.20 3.78
C SER A 33 9.96 0.93 4.86
N ARG A 34 9.75 1.91 5.75
CA ARG A 34 8.68 1.89 6.77
C ARG A 34 7.34 2.48 6.28
N LEU A 35 7.36 3.14 5.12
CA LEU A 35 6.18 3.70 4.46
C LEU A 35 5.91 2.97 3.16
N PHE A 36 4.65 2.61 2.92
CA PHE A 36 4.20 1.91 1.73
C PHE A 36 3.33 2.84 0.90
N PRO A 37 3.64 3.12 -0.37
CA PRO A 37 2.73 3.90 -1.22
C PRO A 37 1.36 3.21 -1.31
N SER A 38 0.29 3.97 -1.11
CA SER A 38 -1.09 3.50 -1.30
C SER A 38 -1.45 3.52 -2.78
N VAL A 39 -0.74 2.70 -3.55
CA VAL A 39 -0.82 2.61 -5.00
C VAL A 39 -0.90 1.15 -5.41
N VAL A 40 -1.82 0.84 -6.32
CA VAL A 40 -1.93 -0.47 -6.96
C VAL A 40 -1.90 -0.30 -8.47
N ALA A 41 -1.38 -1.29 -9.20
CA ALA A 41 -1.43 -1.30 -10.64
C ALA A 41 -1.71 -2.71 -11.17
N VAL A 42 -2.29 -2.79 -12.35
CA VAL A 42 -2.47 -4.06 -13.07
C VAL A 42 -1.59 -4.03 -14.32
N ASN A 43 -0.80 -5.07 -14.53
CA ASN A 43 -0.05 -5.26 -15.76
C ASN A 43 -1.03 -5.58 -16.90
N PRO A 44 -1.14 -4.74 -17.94
CA PRO A 44 -2.14 -4.92 -18.99
C PRO A 44 -1.85 -6.13 -19.91
N LYS A 45 -0.61 -6.64 -19.90
CA LYS A 45 -0.21 -7.78 -20.73
C LYS A 45 -0.38 -9.12 -19.99
N THR A 46 -0.06 -9.15 -18.71
CA THR A 46 -0.02 -10.39 -17.92
C THR A 46 -1.17 -10.52 -16.91
N GLY A 47 -1.88 -9.43 -16.60
CA GLY A 47 -2.91 -9.39 -15.55
C GLY A 47 -2.35 -9.38 -14.11
N GLU A 48 -1.03 -9.37 -13.95
CA GLU A 48 -0.38 -9.33 -12.63
C GLU A 48 -0.73 -8.06 -11.86
N ARG A 49 -0.92 -8.20 -10.54
CA ARG A 49 -1.20 -7.07 -9.64
C ARG A 49 0.07 -6.63 -8.92
N LEU A 50 0.39 -5.36 -9.06
CA LEU A 50 1.51 -4.70 -8.42
C LEU A 50 0.99 -3.80 -7.30
N VAL A 51 1.73 -3.70 -6.20
CA VAL A 51 1.37 -2.89 -5.03
C VAL A 51 2.58 -2.08 -4.55
N GLY A 52 2.34 -0.91 -3.96
CA GLY A 52 3.36 -0.15 -3.26
C GLY A 52 4.37 0.50 -4.20
N GLN A 53 5.66 0.34 -3.89
CA GLN A 53 6.74 1.00 -4.62
C GLN A 53 6.81 0.56 -6.08
N VAL A 54 6.60 -0.72 -6.36
CA VAL A 54 6.64 -1.26 -7.72
C VAL A 54 5.53 -0.63 -8.57
N ALA A 55 4.30 -0.57 -8.05
CA ALA A 55 3.18 0.10 -8.70
C ALA A 55 3.44 1.60 -8.90
N LYS A 56 4.00 2.29 -7.90
CA LYS A 56 4.32 3.72 -8.01
C LYS A 56 5.38 4.01 -9.08
N ARG A 57 6.42 3.19 -9.20
CA ARG A 57 7.53 3.41 -10.15
C ARG A 57 7.07 3.39 -11.61
N GLN A 58 6.13 2.50 -11.95
CA GLN A 58 5.63 2.35 -13.31
C GLN A 58 4.44 3.26 -13.66
N ALA A 59 3.97 4.08 -12.71
CA ALA A 59 2.75 4.86 -12.84
C ALA A 59 2.75 5.80 -14.06
N VAL A 60 3.91 6.33 -14.45
CA VAL A 60 4.04 7.22 -15.61
C VAL A 60 3.81 6.46 -16.92
N MET A 61 4.32 5.23 -17.02
CA MET A 61 4.23 4.42 -18.25
C MET A 61 2.92 3.65 -18.38
N ASN A 62 2.24 3.39 -17.26
CA ASN A 62 1.00 2.61 -17.18
C ASN A 62 -0.10 3.38 -16.43
N SER A 63 -0.26 4.66 -16.76
CA SER A 63 -1.09 5.58 -16.00
C SER A 63 -2.55 5.17 -15.90
N GLN A 64 -3.13 4.65 -16.99
CA GLN A 64 -4.53 4.22 -17.03
C GLN A 64 -4.83 2.99 -16.15
N ASN A 65 -3.83 2.13 -15.92
CA ASN A 65 -3.99 0.94 -15.08
C ASN A 65 -3.34 1.10 -13.70
N THR A 66 -3.00 2.34 -13.30
CA THR A 66 -2.43 2.64 -12.00
C THR A 66 -3.42 3.44 -11.17
N ILE A 67 -3.79 2.90 -10.01
CA ILE A 67 -4.81 3.45 -9.13
C ILE A 67 -4.16 3.95 -7.83
N TYR A 68 -4.46 5.20 -7.47
CA TYR A 68 -3.99 5.87 -6.26
C TYR A 68 -5.08 6.83 -5.75
N SER A 69 -4.91 7.38 -4.54
CA SER A 69 -5.89 8.25 -3.88
C SER A 69 -7.26 7.61 -3.63
N VAL A 70 -7.37 6.28 -3.70
CA VAL A 70 -8.65 5.53 -3.55
C VAL A 70 -9.38 5.91 -2.27
N LYS A 71 -8.64 6.17 -1.17
CA LYS A 71 -9.22 6.60 0.11
C LYS A 71 -10.08 7.86 0.02
N ARG A 72 -9.85 8.72 -0.97
CA ARG A 72 -10.70 9.90 -1.22
C ARG A 72 -12.06 9.54 -1.79
N PHE A 73 -12.19 8.39 -2.44
CA PHE A 73 -13.41 7.94 -3.13
C PHE A 73 -14.14 6.83 -2.39
N MET A 74 -13.48 6.15 -1.46
CA MET A 74 -14.10 5.10 -0.64
C MET A 74 -15.34 5.62 0.08
N GLY A 75 -16.43 4.84 0.03
CA GLY A 75 -17.69 5.16 0.68
C GLY A 75 -18.47 6.33 0.04
N ARG A 76 -18.02 6.88 -1.09
CA ARG A 76 -18.75 7.93 -1.82
C ARG A 76 -19.71 7.32 -2.85
N LYS A 77 -20.79 8.05 -3.13
CA LYS A 77 -21.69 7.78 -4.27
C LYS A 77 -21.18 8.51 -5.51
N PHE A 78 -21.48 7.96 -6.68
CA PHE A 78 -21.19 8.58 -7.97
C PHE A 78 -22.13 9.76 -8.23
#